data_AF-A0AAV6YI60-F1
#
_entry.id   AF-A0AAV6YI60-F1
#
_cell.length_a   1.000
_cell.length_b   1.000
_cell.length_c   1.000
_cell.angle_alpha   90.00
_cell.angle_beta   90.00
_cell.angle_gamma   90.00
#
_symmetry.space_group_name_H-M   'P 1'
#
loop_
_entity.id
_entity.type
_entity.pdbx_description
1 polymer ?
#
loop_
_entity_poly.entity_id
_entity_poly.type
_entity_poly.pdbx_seq_one_letter_code
_entity_poly.pdbx_strand_id
1 'polypeptide(L)'
;RVKISTKADGRVCIHPKSVNVEETEFNHQWLVYHLKMKTSSIYLYDCTEVSPYSLLFFGGDISIQKDQDQDTIAVDEWIVFRSPPRIAHLVKDLKTELDSLLKEKIENPQPVDWDDTKSRDCAVLSAIIDLITTQESDEARNFDPSFPRRLL
;
A
#
# COMPACT_ATOMS: atom_id res chain seq x y z
N ARG A 1 -18.14 -11.15 10.09
CA ARG A 1 -17.80 -9.70 10.03
C ARG A 1 -16.30 -9.53 10.18
N VAL A 2 -15.67 -8.93 9.19
CA VAL A 2 -14.22 -8.68 9.16
C VAL A 2 -13.84 -7.73 10.30
N LYS A 3 -12.70 -7.98 10.95
CA LYS A 3 -12.17 -7.13 12.01
C LYS A 3 -11.20 -6.14 11.37
N ILE A 4 -11.55 -4.86 11.38
CA ILE A 4 -10.71 -3.79 10.82
C ILE A 4 -10.05 -3.02 11.97
N SER A 5 -8.78 -2.66 11.79
CA SER A 5 -8.06 -1.81 12.73
C SER A 5 -7.22 -0.77 11.99
N THR A 6 -7.02 0.39 12.61
CA THR A 6 -6.06 1.40 12.16
C THR A 6 -4.89 1.47 13.14
N LYS A 7 -3.73 1.95 12.68
CA LYS A 7 -2.55 2.15 13.55
C LYS A 7 -2.85 3.03 14.77
N ALA A 8 -3.63 4.11 14.58
CA ALA A 8 -3.87 5.12 15.60
C ALA A 8 -5.07 4.83 16.51
N ASP A 9 -6.11 4.17 15.99
CA ASP A 9 -7.39 4.01 16.71
C ASP A 9 -7.62 2.58 17.22
N GLY A 10 -6.74 1.64 16.86
CA GLY A 10 -6.98 0.22 17.09
C GLY A 10 -8.20 -0.23 16.31
N ARG A 11 -9.10 -0.99 16.95
CA ARG A 11 -10.29 -1.54 16.28
C ARG A 11 -11.25 -0.43 15.85
N VAL A 12 -11.66 -0.47 14.59
CA VAL A 12 -12.67 0.41 14.00
C VAL A 12 -13.79 -0.40 13.33
N CYS A 13 -14.87 0.28 12.95
CA CYS A 13 -15.96 -0.32 12.18
C CYS A 13 -16.04 0.31 10.79
N ILE A 14 -16.57 -0.42 9.81
CA ILE A 14 -16.98 0.16 8.53
C ILE A 14 -18.36 0.79 8.73
N HIS A 15 -18.56 2.01 8.21
CA HIS A 15 -19.83 2.72 8.34
C HIS A 15 -20.95 2.02 7.56
N PRO A 16 -22.21 1.98 8.04
CA PRO A 16 -23.34 1.35 7.37
C PRO A 16 -23.67 1.84 5.95
N LYS A 17 -23.15 3.01 5.56
CA LYS A 17 -23.31 3.56 4.19
C LYS A 17 -22.19 3.17 3.24
N SER A 18 -21.09 2.59 3.73
CA SER A 18 -20.03 2.09 2.86
C SER A 18 -20.49 0.83 2.16
N VAL A 19 -20.11 0.67 0.90
CA VAL A 19 -20.35 -0.56 0.13
C VAL A 19 -19.68 -1.78 0.76
N ASN A 20 -18.62 -1.58 1.55
CA ASN A 20 -17.83 -2.64 2.18
C ASN A 20 -18.38 -3.09 3.55
N VAL A 21 -19.53 -2.59 4.03
CA VAL A 21 -20.00 -2.91 5.39
C VAL A 21 -20.50 -4.34 5.54
N GLU A 22 -21.06 -4.91 4.48
CA GLU A 22 -21.52 -6.30 4.43
C GLU A 22 -20.47 -7.25 3.84
N GLU A 23 -19.37 -6.71 3.31
CA GLU A 23 -18.32 -7.51 2.69
C GLU A 23 -17.64 -8.43 3.70
N THR A 24 -17.49 -9.69 3.30
CA THR A 24 -16.86 -10.74 4.11
C THR A 24 -15.57 -11.25 3.51
N GLU A 25 -15.34 -11.02 2.21
CA GLU A 25 -14.20 -11.51 1.46
C GLU A 25 -13.54 -10.34 0.72
N PHE A 26 -12.30 -10.03 1.11
CA PHE A 26 -11.45 -9.08 0.39
C PHE A 26 -10.33 -9.85 -0.28
N ASN A 27 -9.87 -9.41 -1.45
CA ASN A 27 -8.72 -10.05 -2.10
C ASN A 27 -7.42 -9.72 -1.34
N HIS A 28 -7.39 -8.54 -0.70
CA HIS A 28 -6.28 -8.03 0.10
C HIS A 28 -6.71 -7.69 1.53
N GLN A 29 -5.74 -7.67 2.44
CA GLN A 29 -5.97 -7.36 3.86
C GLN A 29 -5.97 -5.86 4.19
N TRP A 30 -5.80 -5.00 3.19
CA TRP A 30 -5.59 -3.58 3.40
C TRP A 30 -6.70 -2.72 2.81
N LEU A 31 -7.11 -1.71 3.58
CA LEU A 31 -8.07 -0.69 3.19
C LEU A 31 -7.43 0.69 3.35
N VAL A 32 -7.67 1.58 2.39
CA VAL A 32 -7.48 3.02 2.56
C VAL A 32 -8.84 3.66 2.80
N TYR A 33 -8.88 4.77 3.54
CA TYR A 33 -10.10 5.52 3.83
C TYR A 33 -9.81 7.02 3.78
N HIS A 34 -10.83 7.82 3.42
CA HIS A 34 -10.73 9.28 3.47
C HIS A 34 -11.41 9.84 4.73
N LEU A 35 -12.69 9.56 4.96
CA LEU A 35 -13.45 10.13 6.08
C LEU A 35 -13.58 9.13 7.24
N LYS A 36 -13.11 9.55 8.42
CA LYS A 36 -13.32 8.85 9.71
C LYS A 36 -14.27 9.65 10.59
N MET A 37 -15.26 8.98 11.16
CA MET A 37 -16.27 9.58 12.04
C MET A 37 -16.24 8.91 13.42
N LYS A 38 -16.39 9.71 14.49
CA LYS A 38 -16.54 9.20 15.86
C LYS A 38 -17.92 9.59 16.38
N THR A 39 -18.74 8.58 16.64
CA THR A 39 -20.07 8.74 17.26
C THR A 39 -20.13 7.86 18.51
N SER A 40 -20.85 6.74 18.47
CA SER A 40 -20.82 5.67 19.49
C SER A 40 -19.56 4.81 19.40
N SER A 41 -18.99 4.69 18.19
CA SER A 41 -17.74 4.01 17.86
C SER A 41 -16.99 4.80 16.78
N ILE A 42 -15.78 4.36 16.43
CA ILE A 42 -15.03 4.91 15.31
C ILE A 42 -15.44 4.17 14.03
N TYR A 43 -15.86 4.93 13.02
CA TYR A 43 -16.33 4.42 11.73
C TYR A 43 -15.50 4.97 10.58
N LEU A 44 -15.12 4.11 9.64
CA LEU A 44 -14.62 4.49 8.32
C LEU A 44 -15.83 4.71 7.40
N TYR A 45 -16.09 5.96 7.00
CA TYR A 45 -17.28 6.33 6.23
C TYR A 45 -17.21 5.80 4.79
N ASP A 46 -16.04 5.94 4.19
CA ASP A 46 -15.66 5.42 2.88
C ASP A 46 -14.35 4.64 3.03
N CYS A 47 -14.21 3.57 2.24
CA CYS A 47 -12.96 2.83 2.16
C CYS A 47 -12.85 2.08 0.83
N THR A 48 -11.62 1.84 0.40
CA THR A 48 -11.29 1.09 -0.82
C THR A 48 -10.24 0.04 -0.50
N GLU A 49 -10.44 -1.17 -1.01
CA GLU A 49 -9.44 -2.24 -0.94
C GLU A 49 -8.20 -1.88 -1.77
N VAL A 50 -7.02 -2.11 -1.21
CA VAL A 50 -5.75 -1.82 -1.89
C VAL A 50 -4.77 -2.97 -1.75
N SER A 51 -3.94 -3.13 -2.78
CA SER A 51 -2.83 -4.07 -2.76
C SER A 51 -1.70 -3.59 -1.85
N PRO A 52 -0.95 -4.51 -1.21
CA PRO A 52 0.26 -4.17 -0.47
C PRO A 52 1.32 -3.49 -1.36
N TYR A 53 1.36 -3.76 -2.67
CA TYR A 53 2.30 -3.11 -3.58
C TYR A 53 1.98 -1.62 -3.78
N SER A 54 0.71 -1.25 -3.78
CA SER A 54 0.30 0.16 -3.79
C SER A 54 0.76 0.87 -2.51
N LEU A 55 0.61 0.21 -1.35
CA LEU A 55 1.10 0.73 -0.07
C LEU A 55 2.63 0.79 -0.02
N LEU A 56 3.32 -0.17 -0.62
CA LEU A 56 4.78 -0.18 -0.72
C LEU A 56 5.31 1.02 -1.51
N PHE A 57 4.69 1.29 -2.66
CA PHE A 57 5.12 2.35 -3.54
C PHE A 57 4.72 3.75 -3.05
N PHE A 58 3.52 3.92 -2.49
CA PHE A 58 3.03 5.25 -2.07
C PHE A 58 3.10 5.51 -0.55
N GLY A 59 3.42 4.50 0.25
CA GLY A 59 3.58 4.63 1.69
C GLY A 59 4.95 5.17 2.10
N GLY A 60 5.22 5.15 3.41
CA GLY A 60 6.43 5.72 3.97
C GLY A 60 7.66 4.81 3.89
N ASP A 61 8.36 4.69 5.02
CA ASP A 61 9.69 4.08 5.06
C ASP A 61 9.62 2.57 4.83
N ILE A 62 10.55 2.07 4.02
CA ILE A 62 10.59 0.66 3.60
C ILE A 62 11.74 -0.05 4.33
N SER A 63 11.39 -1.02 5.16
CA SER A 63 12.33 -1.93 5.83
C SER A 63 12.14 -3.38 5.38
N ILE A 64 13.24 -4.12 5.32
CA ILE A 64 13.25 -5.56 5.00
C ILE A 64 13.39 -6.29 6.32
N GLN A 65 12.48 -7.22 6.59
CA GLN A 65 12.42 -7.97 7.84
C GLN A 65 12.41 -9.48 7.52
N LYS A 66 12.53 -10.28 8.59
CA LYS A 66 12.36 -11.72 8.52
C LYS A 66 11.34 -12.15 9.57
N ASP A 67 10.32 -12.88 9.14
CA ASP A 67 9.35 -13.51 10.02
C ASP A 67 9.31 -15.01 9.74
N GLN A 68 9.58 -15.83 10.76
CA GLN A 68 9.56 -17.30 10.66
C GLN A 68 10.32 -17.84 9.42
N ASP A 69 11.54 -17.33 9.21
CA ASP A 69 12.43 -17.66 8.08
C ASP A 69 11.89 -17.26 6.69
N GLN A 70 10.82 -16.47 6.60
CA GLN A 70 10.33 -15.86 5.37
C GLN A 70 10.74 -14.40 5.28
N ASP A 71 11.17 -13.95 4.10
CA ASP A 71 11.46 -12.55 3.85
C ASP A 71 10.15 -11.75 3.78
N THR A 72 10.09 -10.68 4.57
CA THR A 72 8.96 -9.75 4.62
C THR A 72 9.43 -8.33 4.34
N ILE A 73 8.53 -7.53 3.79
CA ILE A 73 8.71 -6.09 3.63
C ILE A 73 7.73 -5.40 4.59
N ALA A 74 8.23 -4.38 5.28
CA ALA A 74 7.43 -3.52 6.12
C ALA A 74 7.42 -2.08 5.57
N VAL A 75 6.24 -1.45 5.64
CA VAL A 75 6.01 -0.04 5.36
C VAL A 75 5.59 0.65 6.66
N ASP A 76 6.31 1.70 7.06
CA ASP A 76 6.12 2.42 8.32
C ASP A 76 6.08 1.50 9.57
N GLU A 77 6.81 0.39 9.49
CA GLU A 77 6.98 -0.66 10.51
C GLU A 77 5.71 -1.46 10.89
N TRP A 78 4.54 -1.13 10.33
CA TRP A 78 3.27 -1.75 10.74
C TRP A 78 2.49 -2.42 9.60
N ILE A 79 2.72 -1.99 8.36
CA ILE A 79 2.17 -2.65 7.18
C ILE A 79 3.19 -3.69 6.74
N VAL A 80 2.98 -4.94 7.11
CA VAL A 80 3.94 -6.03 6.85
C VAL A 80 3.30 -7.06 5.93
N PHE A 81 4.04 -7.47 4.90
CA PHE A 81 3.61 -8.51 3.98
C PHE A 81 4.81 -9.27 3.42
N ARG A 82 4.58 -10.50 2.96
CA ARG A 82 5.63 -11.33 2.34
C ARG A 82 5.95 -10.79 0.95
N SER A 83 7.24 -10.58 0.70
CA SER A 83 7.72 -10.20 -0.62
C SER A 83 9.25 -10.35 -0.66
N PRO A 84 9.82 -10.76 -1.80
CA PRO A 84 11.27 -10.87 -1.94
C PRO A 84 11.98 -9.53 -1.67
N PRO A 85 13.16 -9.53 -0.99
CA PRO A 85 13.92 -8.31 -0.69
C PRO A 85 14.26 -7.46 -1.93
N ARG A 86 14.40 -8.08 -3.11
CA ARG A 86 14.64 -7.37 -4.38
C ARG A 86 13.53 -6.36 -4.71
N ILE A 87 12.29 -6.64 -4.32
CA ILE A 87 11.15 -5.74 -4.56
C ILE A 87 11.32 -4.47 -3.73
N ALA A 88 11.76 -4.56 -2.47
CA ALA A 88 12.02 -3.39 -1.65
C ALA A 88 13.08 -2.45 -2.27
N HIS A 89 14.16 -3.03 -2.81
CA HIS A 89 15.21 -2.26 -3.49
C HIS A 89 14.67 -1.62 -4.77
N LEU A 90 13.95 -2.38 -5.60
CA LEU A 90 13.31 -1.86 -6.81
C LEU A 90 12.40 -0.66 -6.51
N VAL A 91 11.58 -0.75 -5.45
CA VAL A 91 10.70 0.37 -5.07
C VAL A 91 11.50 1.59 -4.61
N LYS A 92 12.59 1.41 -3.85
CA LYS A 92 13.45 2.53 -3.44
C LYS A 92 14.05 3.26 -4.64
N ASP A 93 14.53 2.50 -5.62
CA ASP A 93 15.10 3.06 -6.84
C ASP A 93 14.02 3.77 -7.68
N LEU A 94 12.86 3.15 -7.87
CA LEU A 94 11.74 3.75 -8.61
C LEU A 94 11.17 5.01 -7.93
N LYS A 95 11.11 5.06 -6.59
CA LYS A 95 10.76 6.27 -5.84
C LYS A 95 11.73 7.41 -6.16
N THR A 96 13.03 7.12 -6.18
CA THR A 96 14.07 8.11 -6.50
C THR A 96 13.95 8.62 -7.95
N GLU A 97 13.67 7.72 -8.90
CA GLU A 97 13.44 8.11 -10.29
C GLU A 97 12.16 8.95 -10.46
N LEU A 98 11.09 8.60 -9.75
CA LEU A 98 9.85 9.38 -9.75
C LEU A 98 10.08 10.78 -9.16
N ASP A 99 10.84 10.91 -8.07
CA ASP A 99 11.19 12.20 -7.47
C ASP A 99 12.01 13.07 -8.45
N SER A 100 12.97 12.47 -9.18
CA SER A 100 13.72 13.15 -10.23
C SER A 100 12.80 13.66 -11.34
N LEU A 101 11.90 12.80 -11.82
CA LEU A 101 10.93 13.13 -12.87
C LEU A 101 10.00 14.27 -12.41
N LEU A 102 9.48 14.20 -11.18
CA LEU A 102 8.62 15.24 -10.62
C LEU A 102 9.36 16.56 -10.46
N LYS A 103 10.64 16.53 -10.07
CA LYS A 103 11.48 17.73 -9.99
C LYS A 103 11.66 18.39 -11.36
N GLU A 104 11.94 17.60 -12.40
CA GLU A 104 12.02 18.10 -13.77
C GLU A 104 10.70 18.73 -14.23
N LYS A 105 9.55 18.13 -13.85
CA LYS A 105 8.22 18.67 -14.14
C LYS A 105 7.87 19.93 -13.35
N ILE A 106 8.52 20.19 -12.21
CA ILE A 106 8.39 21.46 -11.48
C ILE A 106 9.13 22.58 -12.25
N GLU A 107 10.34 22.29 -12.74
CA GLU A 107 11.16 23.26 -13.49
C GLU A 107 10.62 23.53 -14.90
N ASN A 108 10.09 22.50 -15.57
CA ASN A 108 9.47 22.60 -16.89
C ASN A 108 8.17 21.78 -16.94
N PRO A 109 7.02 22.36 -16.58
CA PRO A 109 5.74 21.65 -16.56
C PRO A 109 5.28 21.27 -17.96
N GLN A 110 5.39 19.99 -18.29
CA GLN A 110 4.88 19.41 -19.53
C GLN A 110 4.16 18.08 -19.24
N PRO A 111 3.06 17.78 -19.95
CA PRO A 111 2.45 16.46 -19.91
C PRO A 111 3.46 15.38 -20.29
N VAL A 112 3.27 14.18 -19.77
CA VAL A 112 3.99 13.00 -20.25
C VAL A 112 3.44 12.64 -21.62
N ASP A 113 4.32 12.50 -22.61
CA ASP A 113 3.97 11.97 -23.92
C ASP A 113 4.02 10.44 -23.89
N TRP A 114 2.86 9.82 -23.70
CA TRP A 114 2.72 8.36 -23.63
C TRP A 114 2.98 7.63 -24.96
N ASP A 115 2.98 8.36 -26.09
CA ASP A 115 3.32 7.77 -27.39
C ASP A 115 4.84 7.62 -27.55
N ASP A 116 5.64 8.46 -26.86
CA ASP A 116 7.09 8.28 -26.76
C ASP A 116 7.46 7.24 -25.68
N THR A 117 7.18 5.98 -26.00
CA THR A 117 7.52 4.80 -25.19
C THR A 117 9.01 4.64 -24.86
N LYS A 118 9.91 5.34 -25.57
CA LYS A 118 11.34 5.31 -25.30
C LYS A 118 11.80 6.42 -24.36
N SER A 119 10.92 7.37 -24.05
CA SER A 119 11.22 8.42 -23.10
C SER A 119 11.47 7.84 -21.70
N ARG A 120 12.33 8.53 -20.95
CA ARG A 120 12.58 8.20 -19.55
C ARG A 120 11.30 8.27 -18.72
N ASP A 121 10.48 9.29 -18.95
CA ASP A 121 9.19 9.48 -18.25
C ASP A 121 8.29 8.26 -18.42
N CYS A 122 8.08 7.81 -19.66
CA CYS A 122 7.26 6.63 -19.94
C CYS A 122 7.86 5.36 -19.34
N ALA A 123 9.18 5.17 -19.41
CA ALA A 123 9.82 3.98 -18.86
C ALA A 123 9.66 3.90 -17.34
N VAL A 124 9.87 5.00 -16.62
CA VAL A 124 9.71 5.06 -15.16
C VAL A 124 8.24 4.82 -14.78
N LEU A 125 7.31 5.53 -15.42
CA LEU A 125 5.88 5.39 -15.09
C LEU A 125 5.33 4.01 -15.46
N SER A 126 5.78 3.42 -16.57
CA SER A 126 5.39 2.06 -16.97
C SER A 126 5.92 1.03 -15.96
N ALA A 127 7.15 1.17 -15.48
CA ALA A 127 7.69 0.28 -14.45
C ALA A 127 6.91 0.37 -13.12
N ILE A 128 6.43 1.57 -12.77
CA ILE A 128 5.57 1.78 -11.60
C ILE A 128 4.20 1.13 -11.81
N ILE A 129 3.59 1.32 -12.98
CA ILE A 129 2.32 0.68 -13.36
C ILE A 129 2.48 -0.84 -13.27
N ASP A 130 3.50 -1.39 -13.92
CA ASP A 130 3.78 -2.82 -13.89
C ASP A 130 3.93 -3.31 -12.45
N LEU A 131 4.72 -2.64 -11.60
CA LEU A 131 4.88 -3.01 -10.19
C LEU A 131 3.54 -3.11 -9.45
N ILE A 132 2.65 -2.13 -9.61
CA ILE A 132 1.36 -2.10 -8.88
C ILE A 132 0.31 -3.04 -9.50
N THR A 133 0.47 -3.39 -10.78
CA THR A 133 -0.42 -4.32 -11.51
C THR A 133 0.09 -5.76 -11.59
N THR A 134 1.33 -6.07 -11.19
CA THR A 134 1.94 -7.43 -11.21
C THR A 134 1.31 -8.40 -10.20
N GLN A 135 0.03 -8.24 -9.87
CA GLN A 135 -0.70 -9.10 -8.93
C GLN A 135 -1.05 -10.45 -9.55
N GLU A 136 -0.07 -11.32 -9.77
CA GLU A 136 -0.30 -12.75 -10.00
C GLU A 136 0.82 -13.58 -9.38
N SER A 137 0.58 -14.09 -8.17
CA SER A 137 0.86 -15.48 -7.75
C SER A 137 0.43 -15.67 -6.29
N ASP A 138 -0.30 -16.75 -6.04
CA ASP A 138 -1.09 -17.16 -4.86
C ASP A 138 -0.43 -17.14 -3.44
N GLU A 139 0.73 -16.51 -3.26
CA GLU A 139 1.55 -16.63 -2.04
C GLU A 139 1.39 -15.49 -1.02
N ALA A 140 0.70 -14.39 -1.38
CA ALA A 140 0.36 -13.34 -0.42
C ALA A 140 -0.81 -13.72 0.52
N ARG A 141 -1.10 -15.02 0.66
CA ARG A 141 -2.07 -15.50 1.64
C ARG A 141 -1.47 -15.45 3.04
N ASN A 142 -2.11 -14.60 3.85
CA ASN A 142 -2.12 -14.62 5.31
C ASN A 142 -0.78 -14.32 5.98
N PHE A 143 -0.42 -13.03 6.00
CA PHE A 143 0.22 -12.47 7.18
C PHE A 143 -0.90 -12.10 8.16
N ASP A 144 -0.89 -12.60 9.39
CA ASP A 144 -1.71 -12.04 10.47
C ASP A 144 -0.80 -11.08 11.22
N PRO A 145 -0.92 -9.74 11.03
CA PRO A 145 -0.26 -8.79 11.90
C PRO A 145 -0.98 -8.86 13.24
N SER A 146 -0.68 -9.90 14.01
CA SER A 146 -0.96 -9.91 15.43
C SER A 146 -0.07 -8.82 16.00
N PHE A 147 -0.64 -7.60 16.07
CA PHE A 147 -0.03 -6.45 16.71
C PHE A 147 0.64 -6.93 18.00
N PRO A 148 1.93 -6.64 18.22
CA PRO A 148 2.56 -7.01 19.48
C PRO A 148 1.76 -6.37 20.60
N ARG A 149 1.02 -7.22 21.34
CA ARG A 149 0.31 -6.79 22.54
C ARG A 149 1.39 -6.39 23.55
N ARG A 150 1.49 -5.08 23.78
CA ARG A 150 2.22 -4.37 24.86
C ARG A 150 3.73 -4.29 24.74
N LEU A 151 4.20 -3.03 24.79
CA LEU A 151 4.98 -2.52 25.93
C LEU A 151 4.40 -1.16 26.36
N LEU A 152 3.36 -1.22 27.21
CA LEU A 152 3.06 -0.25 28.27
C LEU A 152 2.76 -1.06 29.52
#